data_AF-A0A0K1NM41-F1
#
_entry.id   AF-A0A0K1NM41-F1
#
_cell.length_a   1.000
_cell.length_b   1.000
_cell.length_c   1.000
_cell.angle_alpha   90.00
_cell.angle_beta   90.00
_cell.angle_gamma   90.00
#
_symmetry.space_group_name_H-M   'P 1'
#
loop_
_entity.id
_entity.type
_entity.pdbx_description
1 polymer ?
#
loop_
_entity_poly.entity_id
_entity_poly.type
_entity_poly.pdbx_seq_one_letter_code
_entity_poly.pdbx_strand_id
1 'polypeptide(L)' 'MRNISDESVVLQWSENAYYQYFCGQLEFLPKEPCEASDLVHFCNRIGEEGMEVILAESIRVNTENDNEP' A
#
# COMPACT_ATOMS: atom_id res chain seq x y z
N MET A 1 -2.55 -13.49 -10.17
CA MET A 1 -2.60 -12.80 -8.86
C MET A 1 -2.67 -13.85 -7.77
N ARG A 2 -1.85 -13.73 -6.72
CA ARG A 2 -2.02 -14.56 -5.52
C ARG A 2 -3.17 -13.98 -4.72
N ASN A 3 -4.12 -14.81 -4.29
CA ASN A 3 -5.17 -14.42 -3.35
C ASN A 3 -4.66 -14.75 -1.95
N ILE A 4 -4.19 -13.72 -1.23
CA ILE A 4 -3.58 -13.85 0.10
C ILE A 4 -4.38 -13.03 1.11
N SER A 5 -4.37 -13.46 2.36
CA SER A 5 -5.06 -12.76 3.45
C SER A 5 -4.31 -11.50 3.89
N ASP A 6 -5.00 -10.62 4.63
CA ASP A 6 -4.41 -9.39 5.18
C ASP A 6 -3.22 -9.71 6.10
N GLU A 7 -3.30 -10.78 6.92
CA GLU A 7 -2.19 -11.24 7.77
C GLU A 7 -0.98 -11.66 6.93
N SER A 8 -1.24 -12.33 5.80
CA SER A 8 -0.18 -12.77 4.90
C SER A 8 0.49 -11.60 4.17
N VAL A 9 -0.25 -10.54 3.87
CA VAL A 9 0.28 -9.30 3.26
C VAL A 9 1.19 -8.59 4.26
N VAL A 10 0.71 -8.39 5.49
CA VAL A 10 1.44 -7.73 6.57
C VAL A 10 2.73 -8.47 6.91
N LEU A 11 2.68 -9.80 7.04
CA LEU A 11 3.85 -10.62 7.30
C LEU A 11 4.87 -10.52 6.16
N GLN A 12 4.43 -10.67 4.90
CA GLN A 12 5.32 -10.56 3.74
C GLN A 12 5.96 -9.18 3.62
N TRP A 13 5.27 -8.11 4.02
CA TRP A 13 5.86 -6.77 4.06
C TRP A 13 7.04 -6.72 5.04
N SER A 14 6.92 -7.33 6.22
CA SER A 14 7.99 -7.37 7.23
C SER A 14 9.23 -8.17 6.79
N GLU A 15 9.04 -9.13 5.88
CA GLU A 15 10.09 -10.04 5.40
C GLU A 15 10.73 -9.58 4.08
N ASN A 16 10.11 -8.64 3.35
CA ASN A 16 10.50 -8.29 1.99
C ASN A 16 10.91 -6.83 1.84
N ALA A 17 12.22 -6.58 1.75
CA ALA A 17 12.79 -5.24 1.57
C ALA A 17 12.27 -4.52 0.31
N TYR A 18 11.92 -5.25 -0.76
CA TYR A 18 11.33 -4.64 -1.95
C TYR A 18 9.93 -4.07 -1.67
N TYR A 19 9.10 -4.78 -0.90
CA TYR A 19 7.77 -4.28 -0.52
C TYR A 19 7.90 -3.05 0.39
N GLN A 20 8.85 -3.06 1.33
CA GLN A 20 9.09 -1.91 2.19
C GLN A 20 9.54 -0.69 1.40
N TYR A 21 10.50 -0.86 0.48
CA TYR A 21 10.97 0.20 -0.40
C TYR A 21 9.86 0.75 -1.30
N PHE A 22 9.05 -0.13 -1.90
CA PHE A 22 7.90 0.29 -2.70
C PHE A 22 6.89 1.11 -1.89
N CYS A 23 6.69 0.79 -0.62
CA CYS A 23 5.88 1.57 0.32
C CYS A 23 6.60 2.82 0.88
N GLY A 24 7.74 3.23 0.32
CA GLY A 24 8.47 4.44 0.69
C GLY A 24 9.41 4.31 1.89
N GLN A 25 9.70 3.09 2.38
CA GLN A 25 10.69 2.90 3.43
C GLN A 25 12.12 3.05 2.88
N LEU A 26 12.95 3.78 3.61
CA LEU A 26 14.37 3.98 3.25
C LEU A 26 15.30 2.97 3.93
N GLU A 27 14.83 2.36 5.02
CA GLU A 27 15.57 1.38 5.81
C GLU A 27 14.72 0.12 6.00
N PHE A 28 15.38 -1.03 6.15
CA PHE A 28 14.69 -2.29 6.36
C PHE A 28 14.20 -2.40 7.82
N LEU A 29 12.89 -2.59 7.97
CA LEU A 29 12.20 -2.78 9.24
C LEU A 29 11.71 -4.22 9.35
N PRO A 30 12.35 -5.09 10.15
CA PRO A 30 11.94 -6.49 10.33
C PRO A 30 10.78 -6.60 11.32
N LYS A 31 9.70 -5.86 11.07
CA LYS A 31 8.47 -5.90 11.87
C LYS A 31 7.27 -5.57 10.99
N GLU A 32 6.12 -6.03 11.42
CA GLU A 32 4.84 -5.70 10.80
C GLU A 32 4.58 -4.18 10.90
N PRO A 33 4.03 -3.54 9.84
CA PRO A 33 3.82 -2.11 9.83
C PRO A 33 2.56 -1.69 10.63
N CYS A 34 1.58 -2.59 10.77
CA CYS A 34 0.33 -2.39 11.49
C CYS A 34 -0.31 -3.76 11.80
N GLU A 35 -1.39 -3.77 12.58
CA GLU A 35 -2.20 -4.97 12.75
C GLU A 35 -2.94 -5.27 11.43
N ALA A 36 -3.08 -6.55 11.07
CA ALA A 36 -3.72 -6.94 9.80
C ALA A 36 -5.15 -6.41 9.67
N SER A 37 -5.91 -6.34 10.76
CA SER A 37 -7.27 -5.81 10.78
C SER A 37 -7.34 -4.31 10.42
N ASP A 38 -6.25 -3.57 10.57
CA ASP A 38 -6.22 -2.15 10.23
C ASP A 38 -6.44 -1.94 8.73
N LEU A 39 -6.06 -2.90 7.87
CA LEU A 39 -6.28 -2.83 6.42
C LEU A 39 -7.78 -2.81 6.09
N VAL A 40 -8.55 -3.77 6.61
CA VAL A 40 -10.00 -3.81 6.39
C VAL A 40 -10.73 -2.66 7.09
N HIS A 41 -10.28 -2.26 8.29
CA HIS A 41 -10.85 -1.12 8.99
C HIS A 41 -10.63 0.19 8.23
N PHE A 42 -9.44 0.38 7.65
CA PHE A 42 -9.14 1.53 6.81
C PHE A 42 -10.04 1.56 5.57
N CYS A 43 -10.13 0.46 4.83
CA CYS A 43 -11.01 0.36 3.65
C CYS A 43 -12.46 0.67 3.98
N ASN A 44 -12.99 0.11 5.07
CA ASN A 44 -14.35 0.38 5.52
C ASN A 44 -14.56 1.83 5.96
N ARG A 45 -13.53 2.46 6.56
CA ARG A 45 -13.60 3.85 7.03
C ARG A 45 -13.64 4.84 5.88
N ILE A 46 -12.86 4.61 4.82
CA ILE A 46 -12.80 5.53 3.67
C ILE A 46 -13.94 5.27 2.68
N GLY A 47 -14.44 4.04 2.61
CA GLY A 47 -15.50 3.64 1.69
C GLY A 47 -15.11 3.83 0.22
N GLU A 48 -16.13 3.75 -0.64
CA GLU A 48 -15.97 3.91 -2.09
C GLU A 48 -15.47 5.32 -2.45
N GLU A 49 -16.09 6.36 -1.89
CA GLU A 49 -15.71 7.76 -2.15
C GLU A 49 -14.23 8.04 -1.84
N GLY A 50 -13.73 7.53 -0.71
CA GLY A 50 -12.31 7.70 -0.37
C GLY A 50 -11.37 6.91 -1.28
N MET A 51 -11.80 5.73 -1.74
CA MET A 51 -11.01 4.93 -2.69
C MET A 51 -10.93 5.59 -4.06
N GLU A 52 -12.01 6.24 -4.52
CA GLU A 52 -12.02 7.02 -5.77
C GLU A 52 -10.99 8.15 -5.74
N VAL A 53 -10.87 8.85 -4.60
CA VAL A 53 -9.86 9.92 -4.43
C VAL A 53 -8.44 9.35 -4.50
N ILE A 54 -8.17 8.22 -3.84
CA ILE A 54 -6.85 7.56 -3.89
C ILE A 54 -6.50 7.14 -5.32
N LEU A 55 -7.47 6.58 -6.06
CA LEU A 55 -7.27 6.18 -7.45
C LEU A 55 -7.03 7.40 -8.35
N ALA A 56 -7.83 8.45 -8.23
CA ALA A 56 -7.66 9.68 -9.01
C ALA A 56 -6.27 10.30 -8.79
N GLU A 57 -5.80 10.33 -7.55
CA GLU A 57 -4.46 10.82 -7.20
C GLU A 57 -3.37 9.91 -7.77
N SER A 58 -3.55 8.59 -7.72
CA SER A 58 -2.62 7.62 -8.31
C SER A 58 -2.50 7.80 -9.83
N ILE A 59 -3.60 8.08 -10.53
CA ILE A 59 -3.62 8.38 -11.96
C ILE A 59 -2.91 9.71 -12.22
N ARG A 60 -3.22 10.75 -11.44
CA ARG A 60 -2.64 12.08 -11.58
C ARG A 60 -1.11 12.05 -11.46
N VAL A 61 -0.59 11.46 -10.39
CA VAL A 61 0.85 11.36 -10.13
C VAL A 61 1.57 10.60 -11.25
N ASN A 62 1.01 9.48 -11.73
CA ASN A 62 1.64 8.70 -12.78
C ASN A 62 1.55 9.35 -14.16
N THR A 63 0.51 10.14 -14.44
CA THR A 63 0.37 10.85 -15.73
C THR A 63 1.24 12.11 -15.78
N GLU A 64 1.45 12.79 -14.65
CA GLU A 64 2.33 13.97 -14.59
C GLU A 64 3.81 13.57 -14.77
N ASN A 65 4.22 12.43 -14.21
CA ASN A 65 5.59 11.91 -14.33
C ASN A 65 5.95 11.44 -15.76
N ASP A 66 4.96 11.12 -16.61
CA ASP A 66 5.18 10.81 -18.03
C ASP A 66 5.62 12.04 -18.86
N ASN A 67 5.58 13.24 -18.28
CA ASN A 67 5.98 14.49 -18.93
C ASN A 67 7.36 15.00 -18.48
N GLU A 68 8.09 14.22 -17.67
CA GLU A 68 9.48 14.53 -17.29
C GLU A 68 10.44 13.67 -18.16
N PRO A 69 11.43 14.27 -18.86
CA PRO A 69 12.25 13.60 -19.87
C PRO A 69 13.24 12.58 -19.34
#